data_AF-X1EIA5-F1
#
_entry.id   AF-X1EIA5-F1
#
_cell.length_a   1.000
_cell.length_b   1.000
_cell.length_c   1.000
_cell.angle_alpha   90.00
_cell.angle_beta   90.00
_cell.angle_gamma   90.00
#
_symmetry.space_group_name_H-M   'P 1'
#
loop_
_entity.id
_entity.type
_entity.pdbx_description
1 polymer ?
#
loop_
_entity_poly.entity_id
_entity_poly.type
_entity_poly.pdbx_seq_one_letter_code
_entity_poly.pdbx_strand_id
1 'polypeptide(L)'
;IEEMPQKESEEIRDIFREFGFQEDDLEVAVERITSNKNLWLKFMIQEEIGLVPGTMDNPTSIGLISAVSFLMGAIPVIAPFFFVYSVSKALLIAAIVLIVLLFIMGVWKTRFTKVHWLRSGIETLAFGGLSCGIGFSLGRIIAALVH
;
A
#
# COMPACT_ATOMS: atom_id res chain seq x y z
N ILE A 1 10.81 -13.54 -18.06
CA ILE A 1 11.12 -13.82 -19.50
C ILE A 1 12.60 -13.96 -19.89
N GLU A 2 13.57 -13.16 -19.40
CA GLU A 2 14.98 -13.22 -19.89
C GLU A 2 15.84 -14.28 -19.19
N GLU A 3 15.60 -14.50 -17.90
CA GLU A 3 16.36 -15.45 -17.08
C GLU A 3 15.86 -16.91 -17.26
N MET A 4 14.55 -17.10 -17.44
CA MET A 4 13.92 -18.42 -17.57
C MET A 4 12.83 -18.45 -18.67
N PRO A 5 13.20 -18.24 -19.94
CA PRO A 5 12.23 -18.13 -21.04
C PRO A 5 11.37 -19.38 -21.23
N GLN A 6 11.92 -20.58 -21.02
CA GLN A 6 11.15 -21.82 -21.16
C GLN A 6 10.07 -21.93 -20.10
N LYS A 7 10.38 -21.58 -18.85
CA LYS A 7 9.41 -21.59 -17.75
C LYS A 7 8.27 -20.62 -18.02
N GLU A 8 8.59 -19.41 -18.45
CA GLU A 8 7.57 -18.38 -18.70
C GLU A 8 6.73 -18.67 -19.96
N SER A 9 7.27 -19.40 -20.93
CA SER A 9 6.46 -19.90 -22.03
C SER A 9 5.47 -20.97 -21.59
N GLU A 10 5.83 -21.80 -20.59
CA GLU A 10 4.92 -22.79 -20.02
C GLU A 10 3.80 -22.12 -19.21
N GLU A 11 4.11 -21.05 -18.47
CA GLU A 11 3.11 -20.24 -17.76
C GLU A 11 2.08 -19.66 -18.75
N ILE A 12 2.50 -19.22 -19.94
CA ILE A 12 1.57 -18.82 -21.01
C ILE A 12 0.70 -19.99 -21.48
N ARG A 13 1.27 -21.18 -21.67
CA ARG A 13 0.48 -22.38 -22.05
C ARG A 13 -0.59 -22.66 -21.02
N ASP A 14 -0.25 -22.62 -19.74
CA ASP A 14 -1.19 -22.87 -18.65
C ASP A 14 -2.33 -21.84 -18.62
N ILE A 15 -2.03 -20.56 -18.87
CA ILE A 15 -3.06 -19.50 -19.01
C ILE A 15 -4.00 -19.82 -20.19
N PHE A 16 -3.48 -20.21 -21.35
CA PHE A 16 -4.33 -20.55 -22.51
C PHE A 16 -5.15 -21.82 -22.32
N ARG A 17 -4.63 -22.81 -21.59
CA ARG A 17 -5.42 -23.99 -21.17
C ARG A 17 -6.58 -23.58 -20.28
N GLU A 18 -6.37 -22.66 -19.34
CA GLU A 18 -7.44 -22.13 -18.48
C GLU A 18 -8.50 -21.36 -19.27
N PHE A 19 -8.10 -20.66 -20.34
CA PHE A 19 -9.03 -20.03 -21.29
C PHE A 19 -9.80 -21.02 -22.17
N GLY A 20 -9.45 -22.31 -22.16
CA GLY A 20 -10.15 -23.37 -22.89
C GLY A 20 -9.66 -23.57 -24.33
N PHE A 21 -8.44 -23.15 -24.66
CA PHE A 21 -7.85 -23.41 -25.97
C PHE A 21 -7.53 -24.90 -26.15
N GLN A 22 -7.68 -25.42 -27.37
CA GLN A 22 -7.23 -26.77 -27.74
C GLN A 22 -5.71 -26.76 -27.97
N GLU A 23 -5.04 -27.91 -27.77
CA GLU A 23 -3.57 -28.05 -27.90
C GLU A 23 -3.02 -27.45 -29.21
N ASP A 24 -3.73 -27.65 -30.33
CA ASP A 24 -3.30 -27.21 -31.65
C ASP A 24 -3.32 -25.68 -31.80
N ASP A 25 -4.28 -24.99 -31.18
CA ASP A 25 -4.39 -23.52 -31.22
C ASP A 25 -3.47 -22.85 -30.18
N LEU A 26 -3.19 -23.57 -29.09
CA LEU A 26 -2.38 -23.10 -27.97
C LEU A 26 -0.92 -22.87 -28.37
N GLU A 27 -0.28 -23.81 -29.06
CA GLU A 27 1.12 -23.64 -29.46
C GLU A 27 1.30 -22.46 -30.41
N VAL A 28 0.36 -22.25 -31.33
CA VAL A 28 0.39 -21.10 -32.25
C VAL A 28 0.26 -19.78 -31.49
N ALA A 29 -0.61 -19.72 -30.47
CA ALA A 29 -0.78 -18.54 -29.64
C ALA A 29 0.48 -18.23 -28.81
N VAL A 30 1.06 -19.25 -28.17
CA VAL A 30 2.28 -19.14 -27.37
C VAL A 30 3.44 -18.69 -28.22
N GLU A 31 3.66 -19.30 -29.39
CA GLU A 31 4.73 -18.92 -30.32
C GLU A 31 4.55 -17.47 -30.79
N ARG A 32 3.31 -17.06 -31.10
CA ARG A 32 3.03 -15.68 -31.54
C ARG A 32 3.31 -14.66 -30.45
N ILE A 33 2.94 -14.93 -29.20
CA ILE A 33 3.15 -14.02 -28.07
C ILE A 33 4.63 -13.95 -27.70
N THR A 34 5.29 -15.10 -27.61
CA THR A 34 6.72 -15.20 -27.23
C THR A 34 7.66 -14.66 -28.32
N SER A 35 7.23 -14.64 -29.59
CA SER A 35 8.00 -14.06 -30.71
C SER A 35 8.30 -12.57 -30.57
N ASN A 36 7.50 -11.83 -29.78
CA ASN A 36 7.70 -10.41 -29.54
C ASN A 36 7.84 -10.16 -28.04
N LYS A 37 9.06 -9.86 -27.58
CA LYS A 37 9.36 -9.58 -26.16
C LYS A 37 8.43 -8.53 -25.53
N ASN A 38 8.03 -7.49 -26.27
CA ASN A 38 7.12 -6.47 -25.74
C ASN A 38 5.70 -7.00 -25.58
N LEU A 39 5.25 -7.86 -26.49
CA LEU A 39 3.93 -8.49 -26.40
C LEU A 39 3.91 -9.54 -25.27
N TRP A 40 4.95 -10.38 -25.21
CA TRP A 40 5.15 -11.36 -24.14
C TRP A 40 5.12 -10.68 -22.77
N LEU A 41 5.96 -9.66 -22.55
CA LEU A 41 6.01 -8.95 -21.27
C LEU A 41 4.66 -8.31 -20.91
N LYS A 42 3.99 -7.68 -21.88
CA LYS A 42 2.67 -7.07 -21.65
C LYS A 42 1.62 -8.11 -21.27
N PHE A 43 1.61 -9.26 -21.94
CA PHE A 43 0.70 -10.36 -21.65
C PHE A 43 0.92 -10.89 -20.23
N MET A 44 2.17 -11.21 -19.86
CA MET A 44 2.48 -11.71 -18.52
C MET A 44 2.17 -10.69 -17.43
N ILE A 45 2.51 -9.40 -17.60
CA ILE A 45 2.18 -8.36 -16.61
C ILE A 45 0.66 -8.25 -16.41
N GLN A 46 -0.11 -8.39 -17.47
CA GLN A 46 -1.56 -8.29 -17.40
C GLN A 46 -2.17 -9.53 -16.74
N GLU A 47 -1.78 -10.73 -17.15
CA GLU A 47 -2.43 -11.97 -16.71
C GLU A 47 -1.89 -12.47 -15.37
N GLU A 48 -0.59 -12.32 -15.08
CA GLU A 48 0.00 -12.76 -13.81
C GLU A 48 -0.18 -11.73 -12.69
N ILE A 49 0.01 -10.43 -13.02
CA ILE A 49 0.04 -9.36 -12.01
C ILE A 49 -1.30 -8.60 -11.96
N GLY A 50 -2.18 -8.78 -12.94
CA GLY A 50 -3.46 -8.05 -13.03
C GLY A 50 -3.30 -6.57 -13.36
N LEU A 51 -2.13 -6.18 -13.90
CA LEU A 51 -1.77 -4.78 -14.13
C LEU A 51 -1.90 -4.45 -15.62
N VAL A 52 -2.70 -3.44 -15.96
CA VAL A 52 -2.80 -2.98 -17.34
C VAL A 52 -1.53 -2.19 -17.71
N PRO A 53 -0.72 -2.65 -18.67
CA PRO A 53 0.50 -1.95 -19.05
C PRO A 53 0.17 -0.55 -19.57
N GLY A 54 0.77 0.49 -18.99
CA GLY A 54 0.54 1.89 -19.35
C GLY A 54 -0.45 2.64 -18.47
N THR A 55 -1.09 1.99 -17.48
CA THR A 55 -1.88 2.66 -16.43
C THR A 55 -1.11 2.82 -15.12
N MET A 56 0.17 2.48 -15.11
CA MET A 56 1.06 2.62 -13.95
C MET A 56 1.40 4.09 -13.72
N ASP A 57 1.05 4.59 -12.54
CA ASP A 57 1.52 5.90 -12.08
C ASP A 57 3.05 5.91 -11.91
N ASN A 58 3.67 7.06 -12.15
CA ASN A 58 5.12 7.20 -12.02
C ASN A 58 5.55 6.93 -10.56
N PRO A 59 6.41 5.92 -10.29
CA PRO A 59 6.78 5.53 -8.94
C PRO A 59 7.43 6.65 -8.13
N THR A 60 8.20 7.52 -8.79
CA THR A 60 8.82 8.69 -8.13
C THR A 60 7.77 9.70 -7.67
N SER A 61 6.72 9.89 -8.47
CA SER A 61 5.62 10.79 -8.15
C SER A 61 4.79 10.25 -7.00
N ILE A 62 4.44 8.96 -7.03
CA ILE A 62 3.75 8.29 -5.92
C ILE A 62 4.56 8.42 -4.63
N GLY A 63 5.85 8.11 -4.68
CA GLY A 63 6.73 8.22 -3.51
C GLY A 63 6.79 9.63 -2.93
N LEU A 64 6.90 10.65 -3.79
CA LEU A 64 6.91 12.05 -3.36
C LEU A 64 5.58 12.46 -2.74
N ILE A 65 4.45 12.09 -3.36
CA ILE A 65 3.11 12.38 -2.86
C ILE A 65 2.90 11.74 -1.49
N SER A 66 3.30 10.47 -1.32
CA SER A 66 3.23 9.77 -0.04
C SER A 66 4.08 10.44 1.04
N ALA A 67 5.33 10.83 0.71
CA ALA A 67 6.22 11.51 1.65
C ALA A 67 5.66 12.86 2.11
N VAL A 68 5.19 13.69 1.18
CA VAL A 68 4.57 14.99 1.49
C VAL A 68 3.29 14.82 2.31
N SER A 69 2.45 13.84 1.95
CA SER A 69 1.22 13.54 2.69
C SER A 69 1.51 13.11 4.13
N PHE A 70 2.55 12.30 4.35
CA PHE A 70 2.97 11.88 5.67
C PHE A 70 3.45 13.08 6.52
N LEU A 71 4.29 13.95 5.96
CA LEU A 71 4.74 15.17 6.64
C LEU A 71 3.58 16.08 7.01
N MET A 72 2.66 16.32 6.07
CA MET A 72 1.46 17.11 6.31
C MET A 72 0.58 16.54 7.43
N GLY A 73 0.43 15.21 7.49
CA GLY A 73 -0.32 14.53 8.55
C GLY A 73 0.37 14.63 9.92
N ALA A 74 1.71 14.65 9.96
CA ALA A 74 2.47 14.71 11.19
C ALA A 74 2.51 16.12 11.81
N ILE A 75 2.50 17.19 11.00
CA ILE A 75 2.65 18.58 11.47
C ILE A 75 1.64 18.93 12.58
N PRO A 76 0.31 18.72 12.45
CA PRO A 76 -0.62 19.12 13.49
C PRO A 76 -0.45 18.33 14.79
N VAL A 77 0.04 17.09 14.71
CA VAL A 77 0.31 16.25 15.89
C VAL A 77 1.54 16.73 16.65
N ILE A 78 2.57 17.20 15.94
CA ILE A 78 3.83 17.69 16.54
C ILE A 78 3.71 19.16 16.98
N ALA A 79 2.85 19.95 16.32
CA ALA A 79 2.66 21.37 16.57
C ALA A 79 2.55 21.76 18.07
N PRO A 80 1.80 21.04 18.94
CA PRO A 80 1.67 21.40 20.36
C PRO A 80 3.00 21.51 21.10
N PHE A 81 4.03 20.74 20.71
CA PHE A 81 5.35 20.78 21.35
C PHE A 81 6.12 22.08 21.08
N PHE A 82 5.77 22.83 20.04
CA PHE A 82 6.38 24.14 19.76
C PHE A 82 5.74 25.28 20.57
N PHE A 83 4.49 25.13 20.98
CA PHE A 83 3.71 26.22 21.60
C PHE A 83 3.43 26.00 23.09
N VAL A 84 3.57 24.78 23.60
CA VAL A 84 3.21 24.42 24.98
C VAL A 84 4.47 24.04 25.76
N TYR A 85 4.84 24.88 26.73
CA TYR A 85 6.04 24.70 27.56
C TYR A 85 6.02 23.45 28.45
N SER A 86 4.84 22.97 28.83
CA SER A 86 4.69 21.74 29.63
C SER A 86 4.60 20.53 28.72
N VAL A 87 5.61 19.67 28.76
CA VAL A 87 5.67 18.41 27.97
C VAL A 87 4.42 17.56 28.17
N SER A 88 3.94 17.40 29.42
CA SER A 88 2.74 16.62 29.70
C SER A 88 1.48 17.20 29.06
N LYS A 89 1.33 18.53 29.07
CA LYS A 89 0.19 19.21 28.41
C LYS A 89 0.30 19.13 26.89
N ALA A 90 1.50 19.33 26.34
CA ALA A 90 1.76 19.19 24.90
C ALA A 90 1.42 17.79 24.40
N LEU A 91 1.83 16.75 25.14
CA LEU A 91 1.56 15.36 24.84
C LEU A 91 0.05 15.04 24.86
N LEU A 92 -0.69 15.55 25.85
CA LEU A 92 -2.14 15.37 25.93
C LEU A 92 -2.84 16.02 24.73
N ILE A 93 -2.45 17.25 24.37
CA ILE A 93 -3.02 17.95 23.21
C ILE A 93 -2.70 17.20 21.92
N ALA A 94 -1.43 16.77 21.74
CA ALA A 94 -1.01 15.99 20.59
C ALA A 94 -1.78 14.68 20.45
N ALA A 95 -2.04 13.97 21.56
CA ALA A 95 -2.83 12.74 21.58
C ALA A 95 -4.29 13.00 21.15
N ILE A 96 -4.92 14.07 21.64
CA ILE A 96 -6.28 14.45 21.21
C ILE A 96 -6.31 14.77 19.72
N VAL A 97 -5.34 15.57 19.24
CA VAL A 97 -5.24 15.93 17.81
C VAL A 97 -5.05 14.68 16.95
N LEU A 98 -4.18 13.75 17.38
CA LEU A 98 -3.96 12.48 16.68
C LEU A 98 -5.25 11.65 16.58
N ILE A 99 -5.99 11.50 17.69
CA ILE A 99 -7.27 10.76 17.70
C ILE A 99 -8.25 11.41 16.72
N VAL A 100 -8.43 12.73 16.78
CA VAL A 100 -9.34 13.44 15.88
C VAL A 100 -8.93 13.27 14.42
N LEU A 101 -7.64 13.43 14.10
CA LEU A 101 -7.13 13.27 12.74
C LEU A 101 -7.31 11.84 12.20
N LEU A 102 -6.98 10.82 13.00
CA LEU A 102 -7.16 9.42 12.61
C LEU A 102 -8.64 9.10 12.34
N PHE A 103 -9.55 9.61 13.16
CA PHE A 103 -10.98 9.44 12.93
C PHE A 103 -11.43 10.14 11.64
N ILE A 104 -11.03 11.40 11.43
CA ILE A 104 -11.36 12.15 10.20
C ILE A 104 -10.82 11.43 8.96
N MET A 105 -9.57 10.96 8.98
CA MET A 105 -8.97 10.19 7.88
C MET A 105 -9.72 8.87 7.65
N GLY A 106 -10.11 8.18 8.73
CA GLY A 106 -10.92 6.97 8.67
C GLY A 106 -12.33 7.21 8.13
N VAL A 107 -12.93 8.37 8.38
CA VAL A 107 -14.20 8.76 7.75
C VAL A 107 -13.97 9.12 6.28
N TRP A 108 -12.92 9.86 5.96
CA TRP A 108 -12.64 10.31 4.60
C TRP A 108 -12.41 9.14 3.64
N LYS A 109 -11.72 8.07 4.07
CA LYS A 109 -11.52 6.87 3.23
C LYS A 109 -12.83 6.21 2.78
N THR A 110 -13.95 6.43 3.49
CA THR A 110 -15.26 5.85 3.11
C THR A 110 -15.84 6.39 1.82
N ARG A 111 -15.40 7.56 1.37
CA ARG A 111 -15.80 8.12 0.07
C ARG A 111 -15.36 7.23 -1.10
N PHE A 112 -14.29 6.46 -0.91
CA PHE A 112 -13.75 5.55 -1.91
C PHE A 112 -14.15 4.10 -1.64
N THR A 113 -14.17 3.68 -0.37
CA THR A 113 -14.39 2.27 0.00
C THR A 113 -15.87 1.89 0.14
N LYS A 114 -16.80 2.86 0.16
CA LYS A 114 -18.26 2.65 0.36
C LYS A 114 -18.64 1.94 1.67
N VAL A 115 -17.72 1.86 2.64
CA VAL A 115 -17.95 1.31 3.98
C VAL A 115 -18.67 2.35 4.85
N HIS A 116 -19.43 1.90 5.87
CA HIS A 116 -20.05 2.82 6.83
C HIS A 116 -19.01 3.68 7.57
N TRP A 117 -19.20 5.01 7.57
CA TRP A 117 -18.27 6.02 8.09
C TRP A 117 -17.79 5.76 9.51
N LEU A 118 -18.71 5.40 10.42
CA LEU A 118 -18.38 5.17 11.82
C LEU A 118 -17.49 3.93 12.00
N ARG A 119 -17.75 2.85 11.25
CA ARG A 119 -16.95 1.62 11.32
C ARG A 119 -15.53 1.88 10.83
N SER A 120 -15.41 2.59 9.73
CA SER A 120 -14.16 2.97 9.10
C SER A 120 -13.32 3.93 9.97
N GLY A 121 -13.97 4.89 10.63
CA GLY A 121 -13.34 5.79 11.60
C GLY A 121 -12.81 5.04 12.82
N ILE A 122 -13.62 4.18 13.44
CA ILE A 122 -13.23 3.38 14.61
C ILE A 122 -12.10 2.39 14.26
N GLU A 123 -12.17 1.74 13.10
CA GLU A 123 -11.11 0.85 12.62
C GLU A 123 -9.77 1.59 12.51
N THR A 124 -9.78 2.78 11.90
CA THR A 124 -8.55 3.59 11.73
C THR A 124 -8.00 4.06 13.08
N LEU A 125 -8.87 4.44 14.01
CA LEU A 125 -8.49 4.71 15.39
C LEU A 125 -7.88 3.49 16.09
N ALA A 126 -8.45 2.31 15.92
CA ALA A 126 -7.95 1.09 16.54
C ALA A 126 -6.55 0.73 16.05
N PHE A 127 -6.30 0.80 14.75
CA PHE A 127 -4.96 0.59 14.20
C PHE A 127 -3.96 1.62 14.72
N GLY A 128 -4.30 2.91 14.68
CA GLY A 128 -3.43 3.97 15.20
C GLY A 128 -3.15 3.84 16.70
N GLY A 129 -4.17 3.48 17.48
CA GLY A 129 -4.04 3.24 18.92
C GLY A 129 -3.16 2.04 19.24
N LEU A 130 -3.31 0.92 18.52
CA LEU A 130 -2.45 -0.25 18.63
C LEU A 130 -1.00 0.08 18.29
N SER A 131 -0.76 0.76 17.16
CA SER A 131 0.59 1.19 16.77
C SER A 131 1.23 2.10 17.82
N CYS A 132 0.47 3.08 18.35
CA CYS A 132 0.94 3.96 19.41
C CYS A 132 1.27 3.17 20.70
N GLY A 133 0.42 2.22 21.09
CA GLY A 133 0.63 1.38 22.27
C GLY A 133 1.88 0.52 22.14
N ILE A 134 2.11 -0.08 20.97
CA ILE A 134 3.33 -0.85 20.68
C ILE A 134 4.56 0.04 20.74
N GLY A 135 4.54 1.20 20.07
CA GLY A 135 5.65 2.15 20.06
C GLY A 135 6.01 2.65 21.46
N PHE A 136 4.99 3.01 22.27
CA PHE A 136 5.20 3.42 23.66
C PHE A 136 5.79 2.30 24.52
N SER A 137 5.30 1.07 24.35
CA SER A 137 5.80 -0.10 25.09
C SER A 137 7.26 -0.40 24.74
N LEU A 138 7.62 -0.37 23.45
CA LEU A 138 9.00 -0.54 23.00
C LEU A 138 9.91 0.56 23.55
N GLY A 139 9.46 1.82 23.52
CA GLY A 139 10.21 2.94 24.11
C GLY A 139 10.45 2.74 25.60
N ARG A 140 9.44 2.27 26.35
CA ARG A 140 9.55 1.93 27.77
C ARG A 140 10.54 0.79 28.03
N ILE A 141 10.50 -0.27 27.23
CA ILE A 141 11.40 -1.43 27.37
C ILE A 141 12.84 -1.01 27.12
N ILE A 142 13.09 -0.28 26.02
CA ILE A 142 14.44 0.20 25.70
C ILE A 142 14.95 1.16 26.78
N ALA A 143 14.11 2.11 27.23
CA ALA A 143 14.49 3.02 28.31
C ALA A 143 14.85 2.29 29.61
N ALA A 144 14.19 1.17 29.92
CA ALA A 144 14.49 0.34 31.09
C ALA A 144 15.74 -0.54 30.92
N LEU A 145 16.19 -0.80 29.69
CA LEU A 145 17.39 -1.59 29.41
C LEU A 145 18.66 -0.72 29.30
N VAL A 146 18.50 0.55 28.93
CA VAL A 146 19.59 1.52 28.76
C VAL A 146 19.91 2.28 30.06
N HIS A 147 18.98 2.27 31.03
CA HIS A 147 19.22 2.68 32.41
C HIS A 147 19.72 1.52 33.27
#